data_AF-A0A3B4WXP5-F1
#
_entry.id   AF-A0A3B4WXP5-F1
#
_cell.length_a   1.000
_cell.length_b   1.000
_cell.length_c   1.000
_cell.angle_alpha   90.00
_cell.angle_beta   90.00
_cell.angle_gamma   90.00
#
_symmetry.space_group_name_H-M   'P 1'
#
loop_
_entity.id
_entity.type
_entity.pdbx_description
1 polymer ?
#
loop_
_entity_poly.entity_id
_entity_poly.type
_entity_poly.pdbx_seq_one_letter_code
_entity_poly.pdbx_strand_id
1 'polypeptide(L)'
;MPMLAITDKSVGWVMLSHAVAGILHVQIVLSHWSMHTYEGRAYNGADDEWYVTTMRTTMNVATPPWLDWVHIGLQFQIEHHLFPRLPRHNLRLARDMVRERLFPLGVAYHEPGFFAGNLEMWRVLRSAAYAAR
;
A
#
# COMPACT_ATOMS: atom_id res chain seq x y z
N MET A 1 -7.69 40.83 12.80
CA MET A 1 -8.14 39.49 12.36
C MET A 1 -8.84 38.83 13.54
N PRO A 2 -10.12 38.41 13.44
CA PRO A 2 -10.73 37.69 14.54
C PRO A 2 -10.03 36.33 14.69
N MET A 3 -9.53 36.06 15.90
CA MET A 3 -8.99 34.75 16.26
C MET A 3 -10.15 33.75 16.21
N LEU A 4 -10.08 32.76 15.32
CA LEU A 4 -11.06 31.68 15.25
C LEU A 4 -11.11 30.99 16.62
N ALA A 5 -12.17 31.23 17.39
CA ALA A 5 -12.38 30.54 18.64
C ALA A 5 -12.52 29.03 18.34
N ILE A 6 -11.61 28.22 18.86
CA ILE A 6 -11.72 26.77 18.79
C ILE A 6 -12.93 26.38 19.64
N THR A 7 -14.03 26.04 18.98
CA THR A 7 -15.24 25.55 19.63
C THR A 7 -15.24 24.02 19.67
N ASP A 8 -16.07 23.41 20.51
CA ASP A 8 -16.27 21.96 20.54
C ASP A 8 -16.67 21.40 19.16
N LYS A 9 -17.42 22.19 18.38
CA LYS A 9 -17.79 21.88 16.99
C LYS A 9 -16.57 21.85 16.07
N SER A 10 -15.61 22.77 16.27
CA SER A 10 -14.36 22.83 15.51
C SER A 10 -13.47 21.62 15.80
N VAL A 11 -13.38 21.18 17.06
CA VAL A 11 -12.65 19.97 17.44
C VAL A 11 -13.31 18.72 16.84
N GLY A 12 -14.64 18.61 16.95
CA GLY A 12 -15.38 17.49 16.36
C GLY A 12 -15.20 17.38 14.83
N TRP A 13 -15.24 18.53 14.14
CA TRP A 13 -14.97 18.59 12.70
C TRP A 13 -13.57 18.09 12.33
N VAL A 14 -12.53 18.57 13.03
CA VAL A 14 -11.14 18.17 12.78
C VAL A 14 -10.97 16.67 12.99
N MET A 15 -11.49 16.12 14.09
CA MET A 15 -11.38 14.69 14.40
C MET A 15 -12.08 13.83 13.34
N LEU A 16 -13.30 14.19 12.93
CA LEU A 16 -14.03 13.44 11.90
C LEU A 16 -13.32 13.51 10.55
N SER A 17 -12.84 14.69 10.15
CA SER A 17 -12.09 14.88 8.91
C SER A 17 -10.83 14.02 8.88
N HIS A 18 -10.05 14.01 9.96
CA HIS A 18 -8.83 13.21 10.06
C HIS A 18 -9.11 11.72 10.18
N ALA A 19 -10.22 11.30 10.82
CA ALA A 19 -10.61 9.90 10.86
C ALA A 19 -10.89 9.35 9.45
N VAL A 20 -11.67 10.09 8.64
CA VAL A 20 -11.97 9.70 7.26
C VAL A 20 -10.70 9.67 6.40
N ALA A 21 -9.88 10.73 6.45
CA ALA A 21 -8.62 10.78 5.72
C ALA A 21 -7.63 9.71 6.19
N GLY A 22 -7.58 9.43 7.49
CA GLY A 22 -6.71 8.44 8.11
C GLY A 22 -7.03 7.02 7.66
N ILE A 23 -8.31 6.67 7.50
CA ILE A 23 -8.70 5.36 6.94
C ILE A 23 -8.11 5.18 5.54
N LEU A 24 -8.26 6.18 4.67
CA LEU A 24 -7.69 6.13 3.32
C LEU A 24 -6.15 6.04 3.36
N HIS A 25 -5.53 6.80 4.25
CA HIS A 25 -4.08 6.83 4.42
C HIS A 25 -3.54 5.46 4.80
N VAL A 26 -4.13 4.78 5.79
CA VAL A 26 -3.72 3.43 6.21
C VAL A 26 -3.76 2.45 5.04
N GLN A 27 -4.79 2.51 4.19
CA GLN A 27 -4.89 1.63 3.03
C GLN A 27 -3.74 1.82 2.03
N ILE A 28 -3.31 3.07 1.79
CA ILE A 28 -2.27 3.41 0.81
C ILE A 28 -0.87 3.13 1.33
N VAL A 29 -0.60 3.47 2.60
CA VAL A 29 0.77 3.37 3.14
C VAL A 29 1.15 1.96 3.51
N LEU A 30 0.14 1.15 3.87
CA LEU A 30 0.33 -0.24 4.20
C LEU A 30 1.09 -0.97 3.09
N SER A 31 0.75 -0.74 1.82
CA SER A 31 1.37 -1.42 0.69
C SER A 31 2.81 -1.00 0.37
N HIS A 32 3.38 0.00 1.06
CA HIS A 32 4.67 0.61 0.68
C HIS A 32 5.65 0.75 1.85
N TRP A 33 5.19 1.10 3.05
CA TRP A 33 6.10 1.47 4.15
C TRP A 33 6.92 0.32 4.74
N SER A 34 6.47 -0.93 4.62
CA SER A 34 7.28 -2.10 5.01
C SER A 34 8.15 -2.65 3.88
N MET A 35 8.02 -2.10 2.68
CA MET A 35 8.69 -2.61 1.48
C MET A 35 10.04 -1.94 1.26
N HIS A 36 10.81 -2.45 0.30
CA HIS A 36 12.07 -1.80 -0.07
C HIS A 36 11.80 -0.41 -0.65
N THR A 37 12.68 0.54 -0.33
CA THR A 37 12.66 1.86 -0.96
C THR A 37 13.46 1.80 -2.27
N TYR A 38 12.88 2.29 -3.36
CA TYR A 38 13.61 2.46 -4.61
C TYR A 38 14.63 3.60 -4.50
N GLU A 39 15.87 3.34 -4.86
CA GLU A 39 16.97 4.30 -4.73
C GLU A 39 17.19 5.17 -5.98
N GLY A 40 16.32 5.10 -6.99
CA GLY A 40 16.44 5.95 -8.19
C GLY A 40 17.49 5.49 -9.21
N ARG A 41 17.93 4.23 -9.15
CA ARG A 41 18.93 3.66 -10.06
C ARG A 41 18.26 3.19 -11.35
N ALA A 42 18.83 3.49 -12.51
CA ALA A 42 18.33 2.96 -13.78
C ALA A 42 18.25 1.42 -13.74
N TYR A 43 17.26 0.85 -14.44
CA TYR A 43 17.12 -0.59 -14.60
C TYR A 43 18.20 -1.09 -15.56
N ASN A 44 19.13 -1.90 -15.05
CA ASN A 44 20.31 -2.35 -15.80
C ASN A 44 20.40 -3.87 -15.92
N GLY A 45 19.46 -4.63 -15.34
CA GLY A 45 19.50 -6.08 -15.30
C GLY A 45 18.12 -6.73 -15.05
N ALA A 46 18.12 -8.05 -15.07
CA ALA A 46 16.90 -8.83 -14.83
C ALA A 46 16.42 -8.75 -13.37
N ASP A 47 17.29 -8.37 -12.43
CA ASP A 47 17.04 -8.31 -10.99
C ASP A 47 16.54 -6.94 -10.50
N ASP A 48 16.63 -5.92 -11.34
CA ASP A 48 16.14 -4.56 -11.08
C ASP A 48 15.11 -4.07 -12.11
N GLU A 49 14.75 -4.89 -13.11
CA GLU A 49 13.71 -4.58 -14.11
C GLU A 49 12.42 -4.04 -13.47
N TRP A 50 11.70 -3.18 -14.19
CA TRP A 50 10.60 -2.38 -13.62
C TRP A 50 9.54 -3.18 -12.84
N TYR A 51 9.19 -4.38 -13.31
CA TYR A 51 8.20 -5.25 -12.67
C TYR A 51 8.78 -5.91 -11.42
N VAL A 52 10.06 -6.29 -11.43
CA VAL A 52 10.76 -6.83 -10.26
C VAL A 52 10.89 -5.75 -9.18
N THR A 53 11.29 -4.54 -9.58
CA THR A 53 11.34 -3.39 -8.68
C THR A 53 9.98 -3.13 -8.06
N THR A 54 8.91 -3.08 -8.86
CA THR A 54 7.53 -2.92 -8.37
C THR A 54 7.18 -3.97 -7.31
N MET A 55 7.49 -5.24 -7.56
CA MET A 55 7.24 -6.35 -6.64
C MET A 55 8.06 -6.29 -5.34
N ARG A 56 9.22 -5.61 -5.37
CA ARG A 56 10.10 -5.42 -4.19
C ARG A 56 9.71 -4.20 -3.37
N THR A 57 9.14 -3.17 -4.01
CA THR A 57 8.83 -1.88 -3.38
C THR A 57 7.36 -1.72 -3.03
N THR A 58 6.52 -2.65 -3.45
CA THR A 58 5.07 -2.60 -3.25
C THR A 58 4.55 -3.99 -2.87
N MET A 59 3.59 -4.05 -1.95
CA MET A 59 2.85 -5.26 -1.61
C MET A 59 1.34 -5.09 -1.79
N ASN A 60 0.65 -6.21 -1.91
CA ASN A 60 -0.81 -6.25 -1.85
C ASN A 60 -1.32 -6.59 -0.46
N VAL A 61 -2.63 -6.49 -0.26
CA VAL A 61 -3.29 -6.92 0.96
C VAL A 61 -4.33 -7.98 0.63
N ALA A 62 -4.15 -9.19 1.19
CA ALA A 62 -5.07 -10.29 1.00
C ALA A 62 -6.41 -9.96 1.66
N THR A 63 -7.47 -9.85 0.85
CA THR A 63 -8.83 -9.62 1.31
C THR A 63 -9.83 -10.52 0.57
N PRO A 64 -10.90 -10.98 1.25
CA PRO A 64 -12.03 -11.63 0.58
C PRO A 64 -12.73 -10.67 -0.40
N PRO A 65 -13.32 -11.18 -1.51
CA PRO A 65 -13.92 -10.33 -2.56
C PRO A 65 -14.97 -9.32 -2.08
N TRP A 66 -15.74 -9.64 -1.05
CA TRP A 66 -16.76 -8.72 -0.51
C TRP A 66 -16.16 -7.45 0.12
N LEU A 67 -14.87 -7.48 0.49
CA LEU A 67 -14.14 -6.31 0.96
C LEU A 67 -13.61 -5.42 -0.18
N ASP A 68 -13.72 -5.83 -1.44
CA ASP A 68 -13.23 -5.02 -2.56
C ASP A 68 -13.87 -3.64 -2.63
N TRP A 69 -15.15 -3.57 -2.27
CA TRP A 69 -15.87 -2.31 -2.20
C TRP A 69 -15.34 -1.41 -1.08
N VAL A 70 -14.96 -1.98 0.06
CA VAL A 70 -14.42 -1.23 1.21
C VAL A 70 -13.04 -0.66 0.90
N HIS A 71 -12.17 -1.47 0.31
CA HIS A 71 -10.81 -1.06 -0.03
C HIS A 71 -10.72 -0.25 -1.32
N ILE A 72 -11.81 -0.19 -2.11
CA ILE A 72 -11.93 0.56 -3.37
C ILE A 72 -10.82 0.29 -4.41
N GLY A 73 -10.12 -0.84 -4.31
CA GLY A 73 -9.00 -1.23 -5.18
C GLY A 73 -7.61 -0.95 -4.59
N LEU A 74 -7.51 -0.28 -3.43
CA LEU A 74 -6.24 0.06 -2.79
C LEU A 74 -5.48 -1.13 -2.22
N GLN A 75 -6.11 -2.29 -2.11
CA GLN A 75 -5.49 -3.55 -1.71
C GLN A 75 -4.66 -4.21 -2.83
N PHE A 76 -4.76 -3.73 -4.07
CA PHE A 76 -4.12 -4.28 -5.27
C PHE A 76 -3.11 -3.31 -5.88
N GLN A 77 -2.15 -2.85 -5.07
CA GLN A 77 -1.16 -1.86 -5.48
C GLN A 77 -0.12 -2.42 -6.43
N ILE A 78 0.26 -3.70 -6.30
CA ILE A 78 1.14 -4.36 -7.25
C ILE A 78 0.57 -4.21 -8.67
N GLU A 79 -0.69 -4.62 -8.89
CA GLU A 79 -1.31 -4.56 -10.21
C GLU A 79 -1.58 -3.13 -10.66
N HIS A 80 -1.89 -2.23 -9.72
CA HIS A 80 -2.00 -0.81 -10.01
C HIS A 80 -0.68 -0.24 -10.57
N HIS A 81 0.45 -0.58 -9.96
CA HIS A 81 1.75 -0.14 -10.43
C HIS A 81 2.21 -0.87 -11.70
N LEU A 82 1.86 -2.15 -11.86
CA LEU A 82 2.17 -2.90 -13.08
C LEU A 82 1.36 -2.42 -14.29
N PHE A 83 0.09 -2.07 -14.06
CA PHE A 83 -0.87 -1.68 -15.09
C PHE A 83 -1.65 -0.42 -14.67
N PRO A 84 -1.01 0.77 -14.66
CA PRO A 84 -1.60 2.00 -14.09
C PRO A 84 -2.87 2.49 -14.79
N ARG A 85 -3.14 1.99 -16.01
CA ARG A 85 -4.35 2.31 -16.77
C ARG A 85 -5.48 1.28 -16.58
N LEU A 86 -5.24 0.19 -15.85
CA LEU A 86 -6.25 -0.84 -15.61
C LEU A 86 -7.29 -0.29 -14.62
N PRO A 87 -8.60 -0.37 -14.95
CA PRO A 87 -9.62 0.14 -14.05
C PRO A 87 -9.75 -0.74 -12.81
N ARG A 88 -10.05 -0.12 -11.65
CA ARG A 88 -10.05 -0.76 -10.34
C ARG A 88 -10.86 -2.06 -10.23
N HIS A 89 -11.97 -2.17 -10.98
CA HIS A 89 -12.83 -3.35 -10.96
C HIS A 89 -12.19 -4.59 -11.62
N ASN A 90 -11.12 -4.39 -12.39
CA ASN A 90 -10.35 -5.48 -13.01
C ASN A 90 -9.08 -5.85 -12.23
N LEU A 91 -8.74 -5.12 -11.16
CA LEU A 91 -7.49 -5.35 -10.42
C LEU A 91 -7.44 -6.73 -9.77
N ARG A 92 -8.57 -7.24 -9.25
CA ARG A 92 -8.63 -8.61 -8.69
C ARG A 92 -8.32 -9.67 -9.73
N LEU A 93 -8.91 -9.55 -10.92
CA LEU A 93 -8.63 -10.48 -12.03
C LEU A 93 -7.15 -10.40 -12.43
N ALA A 94 -6.61 -9.19 -12.57
CA ALA A 94 -5.20 -9.00 -12.86
C ALA A 94 -4.30 -9.60 -11.76
N ARG A 95 -4.70 -9.49 -10.50
CA ARG A 95 -3.96 -10.04 -9.36
C ARG A 95 -3.84 -11.55 -9.44
N ASP A 96 -4.91 -12.24 -9.83
CA ASP A 96 -4.87 -13.69 -10.02
C ASP A 96 -3.94 -14.05 -11.19
N MET A 97 -4.03 -13.33 -12.32
CA MET A 97 -3.17 -13.54 -13.49
C MET A 97 -1.70 -13.27 -13.19
N VAL A 98 -1.37 -12.16 -12.53
CA VAL A 98 0.01 -11.78 -12.18
C VAL A 98 0.61 -12.83 -11.25
N ARG A 99 -0.14 -13.24 -10.21
CA ARG A 99 0.32 -14.26 -9.28
C ARG A 99 0.58 -15.59 -9.98
N GLU A 100 -0.31 -16.03 -10.87
CA GLU A 100 -0.13 -17.27 -11.65
C GLU A 100 1.13 -17.22 -12.54
N ARG A 101 1.40 -16.07 -13.16
CA ARG A 101 2.50 -15.94 -14.13
C ARG A 101 3.87 -15.68 -13.48
N LEU A 102 3.91 -14.98 -12.34
CA LEU A 102 5.17 -14.61 -11.68
C LEU A 102 5.65 -15.66 -10.66
N PHE A 103 4.75 -16.44 -10.06
CA PHE A 103 5.12 -17.48 -9.10
C PHE A 103 6.12 -18.51 -9.67
N PRO A 104 5.99 -18.99 -10.93
CA PRO A 104 6.98 -19.89 -11.54
C PRO A 104 8.36 -19.25 -11.79
N LEU A 105 8.44 -17.91 -11.83
CA LEU A 105 9.67 -17.17 -12.10
C LEU A 105 10.46 -16.84 -10.82
N GLY A 106 9.95 -17.24 -9.65
CA GLY A 106 10.60 -16.98 -8.36
C GLY A 106 10.56 -15.52 -7.92
N VAL A 107 9.76 -14.67 -8.57
CA VAL A 107 9.59 -13.27 -8.20
C VAL A 107 8.69 -13.19 -6.96
N ALA A 108 9.17 -12.54 -5.90
CA ALA A 108 8.47 -12.45 -4.62
C ALA A 108 7.14 -11.68 -4.76
N TYR A 109 6.02 -12.39 -4.61
CA TYR A 109 4.69 -11.81 -4.56
C TYR A 109 4.23 -11.69 -3.10
N HIS A 110 4.39 -10.50 -2.52
CA HIS A 110 4.05 -10.26 -1.11
C HIS A 110 2.61 -9.75 -0.97
N GLU A 111 1.79 -10.52 -0.25
CA GLU A 111 0.36 -10.24 -0.05
C GLU A 111 -0.11 -10.73 1.32
N PRO A 112 0.31 -10.08 2.42
CA PRO A 112 -0.16 -10.44 3.75
C PRO A 112 -1.65 -10.09 3.91
N GLY A 113 -2.32 -10.76 4.87
CA GLY A 113 -3.64 -10.31 5.33
C GLY A 113 -3.54 -8.96 6.04
N PHE A 114 -4.64 -8.21 6.10
CA PHE A 114 -4.68 -6.83 6.61
C PHE A 114 -3.97 -6.64 7.97
N PHE A 115 -4.25 -7.49 8.96
CA PHE A 115 -3.62 -7.40 10.28
C PHE A 115 -2.13 -7.74 10.26
N ALA A 116 -1.75 -8.77 9.49
CA ALA A 116 -0.37 -9.20 9.37
C ALA A 116 0.48 -8.11 8.71
N GLY A 117 -0.03 -7.48 7.64
CA GLY A 117 0.65 -6.36 6.98
C GLY A 117 0.82 -5.16 7.91
N ASN A 118 -0.21 -4.79 8.70
CA ASN A 118 -0.09 -3.68 9.65
C ASN A 118 0.96 -3.98 10.74
N LEU A 119 1.03 -5.22 11.20
CA LEU A 119 2.05 -5.65 12.16
C LEU A 119 3.46 -5.60 11.55
N GLU A 120 3.60 -5.99 10.29
CA GLU A 120 4.85 -5.89 9.53
C GLU A 120 5.31 -4.42 9.39
N MET A 121 4.42 -3.55 8.92
CA MET A 121 4.65 -2.10 8.84
C MET A 121 5.08 -1.51 10.18
N TRP A 122 4.35 -1.82 11.26
CA TRP A 122 4.70 -1.33 12.59
C TRP A 122 6.10 -1.78 13.04
N ARG A 123 6.48 -3.03 12.76
CA ARG A 123 7.83 -3.54 13.08
C ARG A 123 8.91 -2.81 12.30
N VAL A 124 8.71 -2.57 11.00
CA VAL A 124 9.66 -1.82 10.16
C VAL A 124 9.82 -0.39 10.67
N LEU A 125 8.72 0.32 10.92
CA LEU A 125 8.74 1.67 11.46
C LEU A 125 9.44 1.74 12.82
N ARG A 126 9.19 0.76 13.70
CA ARG A 126 9.88 0.65 14.99
C ARG A 126 11.38 0.46 14.82
N SER A 127 11.81 -0.42 13.92
CA SER A 127 13.23 -0.65 13.63
C SER A 127 13.90 0.60 13.07
N ALA A 128 13.24 1.30 12.14
CA ALA A 128 13.73 2.56 11.59
C ALA A 128 13.87 3.65 12.67
N ALA A 129 12.90 3.77 13.58
CA ALA A 129 12.96 4.71 14.69
C ALA A 129 14.13 4.43 15.65
N TYR A 130 14.47 3.16 15.91
CA TYR A 130 15.65 2.81 16.71
C TYR A 130 16.97 3.06 15.97
N ALA A 131 17.02 2.84 14.66
CA ALA A 131 18.22 3.08 13.86
C ALA A 131 18.54 4.58 13.70
N ALA A 132 17.56 5.46 13.85
CA ALA A 132 17.72 6.91 13.78
C ALA A 132 18.20 7.56 15.11
N ARG A 133 18.34 6.77 16.18
CA ARG A 133 18.83 7.23 17.49
C ARG A 133 20.33 7.06 17.61
#